data_AF-A0A1P8LX26-F1
#
_entry.id   AF-A0A1P8LX26-F1
#
_cell.length_a   1.000
_cell.length_b   1.000
_cell.length_c   1.000
_cell.angle_alpha   90.00
_cell.angle_beta   90.00
_cell.angle_gamma   90.00
#
_symmetry.space_group_name_H-M   'P 1'
#
loop_
_entity.id
_entity.type
_entity.pdbx_description
1 polymer ?
#
loop_
_entity_poly.entity_id
_entity_poly.type
_entity_poly.pdbx_seq_one_letter_code
_entity_poly.pdbx_strand_id
1 'polypeptide(L)'
;MLIKVLMEMGPDHLLGRACVEHLARIRGHAQILAEHAALERCGDFARAWHLLLKGAIISAMESDPGASELAQQMAMALIERHRPKVRSDKLQRDRPRY
;
A
#
# COMPACT_ATOMS: atom_id res chain seq x y z
N MET A 1 1.11 19.20 8.49
CA MET A 1 1.23 17.93 7.71
C MET A 1 0.21 17.95 6.58
N LEU A 2 0.51 17.39 5.39
CA LEU A 2 -0.36 17.43 4.20
C LEU A 2 -1.81 16.98 4.47
N ILE A 3 -2.01 15.98 5.33
CA ILE A 3 -3.33 15.49 5.73
C ILE A 3 -4.10 16.57 6.49
N LYS A 4 -3.47 17.22 7.49
CA LYS A 4 -4.06 18.34 8.23
C LYS A 4 -4.45 19.50 7.31
N VAL A 5 -3.57 19.88 6.37
CA VAL A 5 -3.87 20.95 5.40
C VAL A 5 -5.06 20.57 4.52
N LEU A 6 -5.15 19.31 4.09
CA LEU A 6 -6.29 18.82 3.31
C LEU A 6 -7.59 18.83 4.11
N MET A 7 -7.54 18.51 5.41
CA MET A 7 -8.70 18.56 6.31
C MET A 7 -9.17 20.00 6.58
N GLU A 8 -8.24 20.94 6.74
CA GLU A 8 -8.54 22.33 7.06
C GLU A 8 -8.98 23.15 5.84
N MET A 9 -8.36 22.92 4.67
CA MET A 9 -8.58 23.73 3.47
C MET A 9 -9.54 23.06 2.46
N GLY A 10 -9.77 21.75 2.59
CA GLY A 10 -10.51 20.97 1.60
C GLY A 10 -9.73 20.73 0.30
N PRO A 11 -10.19 19.81 -0.56
CA PRO A 11 -9.47 19.43 -1.79
C PRO A 11 -9.50 20.51 -2.87
N ASP A 12 -10.49 21.41 -2.87
CA ASP A 12 -10.67 22.44 -3.91
C ASP A 12 -9.87 23.71 -3.66
N HIS A 13 -9.29 23.86 -2.47
CA HIS A 13 -8.36 24.95 -2.19
C HIS A 13 -7.00 24.71 -2.84
N LEU A 14 -6.27 25.77 -3.19
CA LEU A 14 -5.01 25.66 -3.94
C LEU A 14 -3.95 24.80 -3.20
N LEU A 15 -3.88 24.96 -1.88
CA LEU A 15 -3.04 24.11 -1.02
C LEU A 15 -3.58 22.68 -0.90
N GLY A 16 -4.91 22.51 -0.89
CA GLY A 16 -5.56 21.20 -0.87
C GLY A 16 -5.23 20.40 -2.12
N ARG A 17 -5.35 21.02 -3.30
CA ARG A 17 -4.96 20.41 -4.59
C ARG A 17 -3.50 19.99 -4.60
N ALA A 18 -2.59 20.85 -4.13
CA ALA A 18 -1.17 20.49 -4.01
C ALA A 18 -0.95 19.27 -3.09
N CYS A 19 -1.72 19.18 -1.99
CA CYS A 19 -1.68 18.01 -1.11
C CYS A 19 -2.20 16.74 -1.81
N VAL A 20 -3.32 16.83 -2.53
CA VAL A 20 -3.88 15.72 -3.31
C VAL A 20 -2.88 15.22 -4.34
N GLU A 21 -2.27 16.12 -5.10
CA GLU A 21 -1.27 15.78 -6.11
C GLU A 21 -0.03 15.12 -5.49
N HIS A 22 0.46 15.65 -4.37
CA HIS A 22 1.59 15.05 -3.67
C HIS A 22 1.28 13.64 -3.17
N LEU A 23 0.10 13.43 -2.57
CA LEU A 23 -0.36 12.11 -2.13
C LEU A 23 -0.56 11.15 -3.32
N ALA A 24 -1.00 11.64 -4.47
CA ALA A 24 -1.08 10.85 -5.70
C ALA A 24 0.30 10.37 -6.18
N ARG A 25 1.33 11.24 -6.10
CA ARG A 25 2.72 10.87 -6.42
C ARG A 25 3.27 9.79 -5.48
N ILE A 26 3.00 9.91 -4.17
CA ILE A 26 3.38 8.87 -3.20
C ILE A 26 2.76 7.52 -3.57
N ARG A 27 1.48 7.48 -3.94
CA ARG A 27 0.82 6.26 -4.42
C ARG A 27 1.49 5.72 -5.69
N GLY A 28 1.83 6.60 -6.63
CA GLY A 28 2.54 6.23 -7.85
C GLY A 28 3.89 5.55 -7.55
N HIS A 29 4.67 6.10 -6.64
CA HIS A 29 5.93 5.48 -6.20
C HIS A 29 5.70 4.11 -5.56
N ALA A 30 4.70 3.96 -4.70
CA ALA A 30 4.37 2.67 -4.10
C ALA A 30 3.99 1.61 -5.16
N GLN A 31 3.29 2.01 -6.22
CA GLN A 31 2.98 1.12 -7.33
C GLN A 31 4.24 0.69 -8.09
N ILE A 32 5.13 1.62 -8.43
CA ILE A 32 6.40 1.33 -9.12
C ILE A 32 7.26 0.36 -8.27
N LEU A 33 7.33 0.58 -6.96
CA LEU A 33 8.05 -0.33 -6.06
C LEU A 33 7.43 -1.73 -6.04
N ALA A 34 6.10 -1.82 -6.05
CA ALA A 34 5.40 -3.11 -6.12
C ALA A 34 5.66 -3.84 -7.45
N GLU A 35 5.72 -3.10 -8.57
CA GLU A 35 6.07 -3.62 -9.89
C GLU A 35 7.51 -4.16 -9.91
N HIS A 36 8.47 -3.41 -9.36
CA HIS A 36 9.85 -3.87 -9.20
C HIS A 36 9.98 -5.10 -8.29
N ALA A 37 9.12 -5.22 -7.29
CA ALA A 37 9.04 -6.38 -6.40
C ALA A 37 8.25 -7.56 -7.01
N ALA A 38 7.81 -7.46 -8.27
CA ALA A 38 7.01 -8.44 -8.98
C ALA A 38 5.75 -8.87 -8.21
N LEU A 39 5.12 -7.94 -7.49
CA LEU A 39 3.83 -8.21 -6.86
C LEU A 39 2.72 -8.34 -7.92
N GLU A 40 1.70 -9.12 -7.62
CA GLU A 40 0.49 -9.17 -8.42
C GLU A 40 -0.41 -7.98 -8.11
N ARG A 41 -1.16 -7.50 -9.11
CA ARG A 41 -2.15 -6.42 -8.94
C ARG A 41 -1.55 -5.17 -8.25
N CYS A 42 -0.39 -4.70 -8.72
CA CYS A 42 0.37 -3.58 -8.11
C CYS A 42 -0.47 -2.32 -7.86
N GLY A 43 -1.40 -1.98 -8.76
CA GLY A 43 -2.30 -0.84 -8.57
C GLY A 43 -3.25 -1.01 -7.38
N ASP A 44 -3.68 -2.24 -7.08
CA ASP A 44 -4.53 -2.55 -5.93
C ASP A 44 -3.73 -2.53 -4.63
N PHE A 45 -2.52 -3.08 -4.66
CA PHE A 45 -1.54 -2.97 -3.57
C PHE A 45 -1.29 -1.50 -3.22
N ALA A 46 -0.97 -0.66 -4.22
CA ALA A 46 -0.65 0.74 -4.00
C ALA A 46 -1.83 1.53 -3.41
N ARG A 47 -3.07 1.23 -3.81
CA ARG A 47 -4.27 1.84 -3.21
C ARG A 47 -4.45 1.45 -1.74
N ALA A 48 -4.32 0.16 -1.42
CA ALA A 48 -4.45 -0.33 -0.05
C ALA A 48 -3.32 0.18 0.85
N TRP A 49 -2.07 0.18 0.36
CA TRP A 49 -0.92 0.71 1.08
C TRP A 49 -1.05 2.20 1.36
N HIS A 50 -1.54 2.99 0.39
CA HIS A 50 -1.75 4.41 0.57
C HIS A 50 -2.85 4.73 1.61
N LEU A 51 -3.89 3.90 1.71
CA LEU A 51 -4.88 4.00 2.77
C LEU A 51 -4.26 3.72 4.15
N LEU A 52 -3.46 2.67 4.25
CA LEU A 52 -2.72 2.32 5.47
C LEU A 52 -1.81 3.48 5.92
N LEU A 53 -1.03 4.07 5.00
CA LEU A 53 -0.17 5.22 5.28
C LEU A 53 -0.97 6.39 5.87
N LYS A 54 -2.12 6.73 5.28
CA LYS A 54 -2.99 7.81 5.76
C LYS A 54 -3.49 7.54 7.18
N GLY A 55 -3.91 6.31 7.47
CA GLY A 55 -4.36 5.90 8.80
C GLY A 55 -3.22 5.97 9.83
N ALA A 56 -2.06 5.39 9.50
CA ALA A 56 -0.89 5.38 10.37
C ALA A 56 -0.41 6.79 10.75
N ILE A 57 -0.50 7.73 9.80
CA ILE A 57 -0.18 9.14 10.03
C ILE A 57 -1.11 9.76 11.10
N ILE A 58 -2.42 9.52 11.00
CA ILE A 58 -3.39 10.06 11.96
C ILE A 58 -3.18 9.42 13.33
N SER A 59 -3.02 8.10 13.41
CA SER A 59 -2.75 7.42 14.68
C SER A 59 -1.45 7.89 15.34
N ALA A 60 -0.39 8.14 14.57
CA ALA A 60 0.84 8.73 15.11
C ALA A 60 0.62 10.16 15.66
N MET A 61 -0.25 10.95 15.02
CA MET A 61 -0.62 12.29 15.53
C MET A 61 -1.44 12.22 16.81
N GLU A 62 -2.18 11.13 17.04
CA GLU A 62 -2.92 10.85 18.28
C GLU A 62 -2.00 10.39 19.43
N SER A 63 -0.67 10.36 19.21
CA SER A 63 0.33 9.86 20.16
C SER A 63 0.16 8.37 20.49
N ASP A 64 -0.36 7.56 19.57
CA ASP A 64 -0.40 6.10 19.70
C ASP A 64 1.01 5.51 19.48
N PRO A 65 1.68 5.01 20.53
CA PRO A 65 3.03 4.45 20.40
C PRO A 65 3.06 3.15 19.58
N GLY A 66 1.94 2.42 19.51
CA GLY A 66 1.83 1.16 18.78
C GLY A 66 1.51 1.32 17.29
N ALA A 67 1.13 2.53 16.86
CA ALA A 67 0.68 2.78 15.49
C ALA A 67 1.72 2.39 14.43
N SER A 68 3.01 2.65 14.70
CA SER A 68 4.10 2.33 13.78
C SER A 68 4.29 0.82 13.61
N GLU A 69 4.30 0.08 14.72
CA GLU A 69 4.46 -1.38 14.72
C GLU A 69 3.27 -2.06 14.05
N LEU A 70 2.05 -1.63 14.37
CA LEU A 70 0.83 -2.14 13.74
C LEU A 70 0.83 -1.86 12.24
N ALA A 71 1.18 -0.63 11.83
CA ALA A 71 1.25 -0.27 10.41
C ALA A 71 2.29 -1.13 9.67
N GLN A 72 3.44 -1.43 10.28
CA GLN A 72 4.44 -2.31 9.71
C GLN A 72 3.89 -3.73 9.50
N GLN A 73 3.26 -4.31 10.53
CA GLN A 73 2.65 -5.64 10.44
C GLN A 73 1.57 -5.71 9.35
N MET A 74 0.70 -4.70 9.28
CA MET A 74 -0.32 -4.59 8.25
C MET A 74 0.28 -4.45 6.84
N ALA A 75 1.37 -3.70 6.70
CA ALA A 75 2.08 -3.57 5.43
C ALA A 75 2.70 -4.90 4.99
N MET A 76 3.28 -5.68 5.91
CA MET A 76 3.79 -7.02 5.61
C MET A 76 2.69 -7.97 5.14
N ALA A 77 1.54 -7.98 5.82
CA ALA A 77 0.38 -8.76 5.40
C ALA A 77 -0.13 -8.33 4.01
N LEU A 78 -0.09 -7.03 3.72
CA LEU A 78 -0.49 -6.51 2.41
C LEU A 78 0.47 -6.95 1.30
N ILE A 79 1.77 -6.96 1.56
CA ILE A 79 2.78 -7.48 0.61
C ILE A 79 2.53 -8.97 0.35
N GLU A 80 2.39 -9.77 1.41
CA GLU A 80 2.17 -11.22 1.28
C GLU A 80 0.92 -11.53 0.45
N ARG A 81 -0.17 -10.80 0.69
CA ARG A 81 -1.42 -10.93 -0.09
C ARG A 81 -1.22 -10.73 -1.59
N HIS A 82 -0.26 -9.89 -1.99
CA HIS A 82 0.02 -9.57 -3.38
C HIS A 82 1.27 -10.30 -3.90
N ARG A 83 1.88 -11.21 -3.12
CA ARG A 83 2.97 -12.03 -3.66
C ARG A 83 2.43 -13.02 -4.70
N PRO A 84 3.18 -13.26 -5.80
CA PRO A 84 2.82 -14.28 -6.76
C PRO A 84 2.68 -15.64 -6.08
N LYS A 85 1.55 -16.32 -6.30
CA LYS A 85 1.41 -17.70 -5.86
C LYS A 85 2.19 -18.57 -6.83
N VAL A 86 3.28 -19.19 -6.36
CA VAL A 86 4.02 -20.16 -7.18
C VAL A 86 3.07 -21.28 -7.56
N ARG A 87 2.74 -21.38 -8.86
CA ARG A 87 1.88 -22.43 -9.40
C ARG A 87 2.61 -23.78 -9.32
N SER A 88 2.31 -24.57 -8.30
CA SER A 88 2.75 -25.95 -8.13
C SER A 88 2.06 -26.90 -9.12
N ASP A 89 2.21 -26.68 -10.43
CA ASP A 89 1.59 -27.51 -11.49
C ASP A 89 2.57 -28.42 -12.25
N LYS A 90 3.83 -28.50 -11.82
CA LYS A 90 4.85 -29.30 -12.53
C LYS A 90 5.20 -30.64 -11.88
N LEU A 91 4.52 -31.09 -10.82
CA LEU A 91 4.84 -32.39 -10.17
C LEU A 91 3.72 -33.45 -10.24
N GLN A 92 2.66 -33.22 -11.04
CA GLN A 92 1.56 -34.20 -11.19
C GLN A 92 1.44 -34.79 -12.60
N ARG A 93 2.25 -34.36 -13.57
CA ARG A 93 2.22 -34.89 -14.95
C ARG A 93 3.16 -36.07 -15.23
N ASP A 94 4.10 -36.39 -14.34
CA ASP A 94 5.11 -37.43 -14.57
C ASP A 94 4.88 -38.72 -13.75
N ARG A 95 3.64 -39.02 -13.32
CA ARG A 95 3.34 -40.38 -12.83
C ARG A 95 2.99 -41.28 -14.01
N PRO A 96 3.84 -42.27 -14.37
CA PRO A 96 3.45 -43.27 -15.35
C PRO A 96 2.28 -44.07 -14.78
N ARG A 97 1.21 -44.20 -15.57
CA ARG A 97 0.14 -45.16 -15.30
C ARG A 97 0.69 -46.53 -15.70
N TYR A 98 0.88 -47.39 -14.70
CA TYR A 98 1.12 -48.82 -14.89
C TYR A 98 -0.11 -49.47 -15.54
#